data_AF-A0A1I7ZXF3-F1
#
_entry.id   AF-A0A1I7ZXF3-F1
#
_cell.length_a   1.000
_cell.length_b   1.000
_cell.length_c   1.000
_cell.angle_alpha   90.00
_cell.angle_beta   90.00
_cell.angle_gamma   90.00
#
_symmetry.space_group_name_H-M   'P 1'
#
loop_
_entity.id
_entity.type
_entity.pdbx_description
1 polymer ?
#
loop_
_entity_poly.entity_id
_entity_poly.type
_entity_poly.pdbx_seq_one_letter_code
_entity_poly.pdbx_strand_id
1 'polypeptide(L)'
;MDSVPFGFCFDVMGRLDRSHRKRYSNVEQALTGRWKAAARRYLENDRGLRVTISFEEGEWGYTTIDYYDGDSLDEMLARDSRFLWFSTIYLHFPSGDRNSDDFVATCSKEDILID
;
A
#
# COMPACT_ATOMS: atom_id res chain seq x y z
N MET A 1 12.32 -27.33 -4.47
CA MET A 1 11.61 -26.27 -3.71
C MET A 1 10.10 -26.24 -3.95
N ASP A 2 9.56 -27.00 -4.92
CA ASP A 2 8.12 -27.00 -5.23
C ASP A 2 7.26 -27.94 -4.38
N SER A 3 7.83 -28.58 -3.36
CA SER A 3 7.11 -29.47 -2.45
C SER A 3 6.20 -28.71 -1.47
N VAL A 4 6.45 -27.42 -1.23
CA VAL A 4 5.62 -26.58 -0.37
C VAL A 4 4.37 -26.08 -1.11
N PRO A 5 3.21 -26.00 -0.44
CA PRO A 5 2.00 -25.41 -1.02
C PRO A 5 2.20 -23.96 -1.42
N PHE A 6 1.53 -23.51 -2.48
CA PHE A 6 1.62 -22.12 -2.94
C PHE A 6 1.21 -21.12 -1.85
N GLY A 7 0.18 -21.42 -1.06
CA GLY A 7 -0.25 -20.57 0.05
C GLY A 7 0.88 -20.27 1.04
N PHE A 8 1.68 -21.29 1.39
CA PHE A 8 2.84 -21.10 2.25
C PHE A 8 3.90 -20.19 1.62
N CYS A 9 4.23 -20.42 0.34
CA CYS A 9 5.16 -19.55 -0.39
C CYS A 9 4.66 -18.10 -0.40
N PHE A 10 3.35 -17.92 -0.63
CA PHE A 10 2.70 -16.63 -0.73
C PHE A 10 2.71 -15.89 0.60
N ASP A 11 2.38 -16.55 1.70
CA ASP A 11 2.41 -15.96 3.04
C ASP A 11 3.82 -15.56 3.48
N VAL A 12 4.84 -16.35 3.11
CA VAL A 12 6.25 -16.00 3.37
C VAL A 12 6.66 -14.78 2.55
N MET A 13 6.29 -14.72 1.26
CA MET A 13 6.58 -13.57 0.41
C MET A 13 5.94 -12.29 0.96
N GLY A 14 4.72 -12.37 1.47
CA GLY A 14 4.03 -11.22 2.06
C GLY A 14 4.69 -10.62 3.30
N ARG A 15 5.65 -11.31 3.92
CA ARG A 15 6.41 -10.82 5.09
C ARG A 15 7.74 -10.16 4.71
N LEU A 16 8.11 -10.18 3.43
CA LEU A 16 9.27 -9.42 2.97
C LEU A 16 9.00 -7.93 3.14
N ASP A 17 10.07 -7.19 3.39
CA ASP A 17 10.04 -5.73 3.48
C ASP A 17 9.50 -5.12 2.17
N ARG A 18 8.28 -4.61 2.26
CA ARG A 18 7.47 -4.13 1.13
C ARG A 18 7.88 -2.72 0.67
N SER A 19 8.66 -2.02 1.48
CA SER A 19 9.19 -0.68 1.14
C SER A 19 10.14 -0.68 -0.06
N HIS A 20 10.57 -1.87 -0.49
CA HIS A 20 11.52 -2.02 -1.58
C HIS A 20 11.01 -3.00 -2.64
N ARG A 21 10.21 -2.51 -3.59
CA ARG A 21 9.75 -3.27 -4.77
C ARG A 21 10.87 -4.06 -5.48
N LYS A 22 12.09 -3.50 -5.50
CA LYS A 22 13.30 -4.17 -6.02
C LYS A 22 13.57 -5.53 -5.36
N ARG A 23 13.18 -5.74 -4.10
CA ARG A 23 13.32 -7.03 -3.41
C ARG A 23 12.46 -8.10 -4.06
N TYR A 24 11.19 -7.82 -4.38
CA TYR A 24 10.35 -8.79 -5.10
C TYR A 24 10.92 -9.09 -6.49
N SER A 25 11.43 -8.10 -7.22
CA SER A 25 12.12 -8.34 -8.50
C SER A 25 13.35 -9.25 -8.35
N ASN A 26 14.20 -8.98 -7.35
CA ASN A 26 15.39 -9.79 -7.09
C ASN A 26 15.03 -11.23 -6.71
N VAL A 27 14.01 -11.38 -5.87
CA VAL A 27 13.51 -12.69 -5.40
C VAL A 27 12.84 -13.45 -6.55
N GLU A 28 12.07 -12.77 -7.41
CA GLU A 28 11.43 -13.37 -8.60
C GLU A 28 12.47 -13.86 -9.62
N GLN A 29 13.60 -13.17 -9.75
CA GLN A 29 14.70 -13.60 -10.61
C GLN A 29 15.48 -14.78 -10.01
N ALA A 30 15.66 -14.80 -8.69
CA ALA A 30 16.45 -15.82 -8.00
C ALA A 30 15.69 -17.14 -7.75
N LEU A 31 14.36 -17.09 -7.61
CA LEU A 31 13.55 -18.25 -7.27
C LEU A 31 12.90 -18.90 -8.50
N THR A 32 12.42 -20.13 -8.33
CA THR A 32 11.75 -20.90 -9.38
C THR A 32 10.41 -21.44 -8.89
N GLY A 33 9.61 -21.96 -9.82
CA GLY A 33 8.36 -22.65 -9.53
C GLY A 33 7.37 -21.81 -8.70
N ARG A 34 6.80 -22.41 -7.65
CA ARG A 34 5.75 -21.76 -6.84
C ARG A 34 6.24 -20.51 -6.10
N TRP A 35 7.51 -20.50 -5.71
CA TRP A 35 8.11 -19.36 -5.05
C TRP A 35 8.27 -18.16 -5.99
N LYS A 36 8.69 -18.42 -7.23
CA LYS A 36 8.74 -17.40 -8.28
C LYS A 36 7.35 -16.81 -8.56
N ALA A 37 6.35 -17.68 -8.68
CA ALA A 37 4.97 -17.25 -8.89
C ALA A 37 4.45 -16.38 -7.74
N ALA A 38 4.78 -16.71 -6.49
CA ALA A 38 4.40 -15.92 -5.32
C ALA A 38 5.09 -14.54 -5.34
N ALA A 39 6.40 -14.49 -5.58
CA ALA A 39 7.16 -13.24 -5.67
C ALA A 39 6.65 -12.34 -6.80
N ARG A 40 6.35 -12.91 -7.98
CA ARG A 40 5.77 -12.18 -9.12
C ARG A 40 4.42 -11.57 -8.77
N ARG A 41 3.55 -12.32 -8.09
CA ARG A 41 2.23 -11.83 -7.71
C ARG A 41 2.31 -10.62 -6.79
N TYR A 42 3.26 -10.59 -5.85
CA TYR A 42 3.56 -9.39 -5.07
C TYR A 42 4.15 -8.27 -5.94
N LEU A 43 5.11 -8.55 -6.82
CA LEU A 43 5.72 -7.52 -7.68
C LEU A 43 4.70 -6.77 -8.58
N GLU A 44 3.65 -7.46 -9.01
CA GLU A 44 2.58 -6.92 -9.86
C GLU A 44 1.52 -6.16 -9.05
N ASN A 45 1.18 -6.65 -7.86
CA ASN A 45 0.01 -6.18 -7.12
C ASN A 45 0.33 -5.30 -5.90
N ASP A 46 1.55 -5.36 -5.36
CA ASP A 46 1.93 -4.60 -4.16
C ASP A 46 1.78 -3.09 -4.41
N ARG A 47 1.09 -2.40 -3.51
CA ARG A 47 0.81 -0.96 -3.55
C ARG A 47 1.12 -0.34 -2.20
N GLY A 48 2.00 0.66 -2.23
CA GLY A 48 2.40 1.44 -1.07
C GLY A 48 1.59 2.71 -0.98
N LEU A 49 0.86 2.86 0.12
CA LEU A 49 -0.01 4.01 0.37
C LEU A 49 0.67 4.96 1.34
N ARG A 50 0.48 6.26 1.12
CA ARG A 50 0.72 7.28 2.14
C ARG A 50 -0.61 7.90 2.52
N VAL A 51 -0.85 7.97 3.81
CA VAL A 51 -2.03 8.65 4.36
C VAL A 51 -1.53 9.93 5.00
N THR A 52 -2.20 11.03 4.70
CA THR A 52 -1.99 12.31 5.34
C THR A 52 -3.28 12.68 6.05
N ILE A 53 -3.25 12.80 7.36
CA ILE A 53 -4.37 13.24 8.18
C ILE A 53 -4.21 14.74 8.40
N SER A 54 -5.26 15.52 8.18
CA SER A 54 -5.29 16.97 8.41
C SER A 54 -6.35 17.35 9.45
N PHE A 55 -6.14 18.49 10.10
CA PHE A 55 -7.13 19.14 10.94
C PHE A 55 -7.21 20.62 10.57
N GLU A 56 -8.29 21.02 9.91
CA GLU A 56 -8.47 22.38 9.38
C GLU A 56 -9.83 22.91 9.81
N GLU A 57 -9.87 24.14 10.31
CA GLU A 57 -11.10 24.84 10.71
C GLU A 57 -12.00 24.10 11.73
N GLY A 58 -11.43 23.18 12.52
CA GLY A 58 -12.17 22.40 13.51
C GLY A 58 -12.58 21.00 13.03
N GLU A 59 -12.30 20.67 11.76
CA GLU A 59 -12.67 19.40 11.13
C GLU A 59 -11.44 18.54 10.82
N TRP A 60 -11.59 17.21 10.94
CA TRP A 60 -10.57 16.25 10.53
C TRP A 60 -10.75 15.90 9.05
N GLY A 61 -9.66 15.50 8.39
CA GLY A 61 -9.70 14.98 7.03
C GLY A 61 -8.53 14.05 6.77
N TYR A 62 -8.58 13.30 5.66
CA TYR A 62 -7.42 12.56 5.20
C TYR A 62 -7.28 12.55 3.68
N THR A 63 -6.04 12.45 3.26
CA THR A 63 -5.64 12.36 1.85
C THR A 63 -4.82 11.11 1.70
N THR A 64 -5.08 10.33 0.66
CA THR A 64 -4.28 9.15 0.33
C THR A 64 -3.53 9.39 -0.97
N ILE A 65 -2.23 9.11 -0.97
CA ILE A 65 -1.37 9.18 -2.15
C ILE A 65 -0.86 7.78 -2.45
N ASP A 66 -1.12 7.29 -3.66
CA ASP A 66 -0.47 6.09 -4.21
C ASP A 66 0.81 6.53 -4.93
N TYR A 67 1.91 5.85 -4.63
CA TYR A 67 3.22 6.10 -5.23
C TYR A 67 3.42 5.46 -6.60
N TYR A 68 2.55 4.53 -6.98
CA TYR A 68 2.89 3.56 -8.02
C TYR A 68 1.92 3.50 -9.20
N ASP A 69 0.70 4.05 -9.11
CA ASP A 69 -0.17 4.30 -10.27
C ASP A 69 -1.41 5.12 -9.88
N GLY A 70 -2.02 5.78 -10.87
CA GLY A 70 -3.26 6.55 -10.75
C GLY A 70 -4.53 5.70 -10.55
N ASP A 71 -4.44 4.64 -9.76
CA ASP A 71 -5.59 3.88 -9.30
C ASP A 71 -6.48 4.82 -8.45
N SER A 72 -7.79 4.75 -8.66
CA SER A 72 -8.76 5.42 -7.80
C SER A 72 -8.82 4.74 -6.42
N LEU A 73 -9.31 5.46 -5.41
CA LEU A 73 -9.48 4.91 -4.05
C LEU A 73 -10.32 3.62 -4.06
N ASP A 74 -11.39 3.56 -4.86
CA ASP A 74 -12.25 2.38 -4.97
C ASP A 74 -11.51 1.17 -5.56
N GLU A 75 -10.68 1.39 -6.58
CA GLU A 75 -9.84 0.33 -7.16
C GLU A 75 -8.81 -0.18 -6.16
N MET A 76 -8.27 0.70 -5.32
CA MET A 76 -7.36 0.33 -4.25
C MET A 76 -8.08 -0.49 -3.17
N LEU A 77 -9.28 -0.06 -2.74
CA LEU A 77 -10.08 -0.77 -1.73
C LEU A 77 -10.61 -2.12 -2.23
N ALA A 78 -10.80 -2.28 -3.54
CA ALA A 78 -11.17 -3.55 -4.16
C ALA A 78 -10.03 -4.58 -4.21
N ARG A 79 -8.76 -4.16 -3.99
CA ARG A 79 -7.62 -5.08 -3.96
C ARG A 79 -7.64 -5.93 -2.69
N ASP A 80 -7.03 -7.10 -2.80
CA ASP A 80 -6.76 -7.94 -1.64
C ASP A 80 -5.83 -7.18 -0.68
N SER A 81 -6.25 -7.05 0.59
CA SER A 81 -5.53 -6.27 1.62
C SER A 81 -4.11 -6.75 1.83
N ARG A 82 -3.78 -7.99 1.45
CA ARG A 82 -2.40 -8.51 1.50
C ARG A 82 -1.46 -7.78 0.56
N PHE A 83 -1.93 -7.03 -0.44
CA PHE A 83 -1.11 -6.25 -1.36
C PHE A 83 -1.08 -4.76 -1.03
N LEU A 84 -1.88 -4.31 -0.07
CA LEU A 84 -1.87 -2.93 0.39
C LEU A 84 -0.96 -2.83 1.59
N TRP A 85 -0.12 -1.80 1.63
CA TRP A 85 0.65 -1.47 2.83
C TRP A 85 0.78 0.04 2.98
N PHE A 86 0.74 0.50 4.23
CA PHE A 86 0.91 1.90 4.56
C PHE A 86 2.39 2.19 4.80
N SER A 87 2.97 3.00 3.93
CA SER A 87 4.37 3.41 4.01
C SER A 87 4.60 4.49 5.04
N THR A 88 3.65 5.40 5.20
CA THR A 88 3.76 6.50 6.17
C THR A 88 2.37 7.08 6.45
N ILE A 89 2.16 7.49 7.70
CA ILE A 89 1.05 8.33 8.12
C ILE A 89 1.63 9.69 8.50
N TYR A 90 1.23 10.74 7.78
CA TYR A 90 1.59 12.12 8.10
C TYR A 90 0.46 12.82 8.81
N LEU A 91 0.80 13.65 9.79
CA LEU A 91 -0.10 14.67 10.32
C LEU A 91 0.26 15.97 9.61
N HIS A 92 -0.62 16.44 8.71
CA HIS A 92 -0.43 17.71 8.04
C HIS A 92 -0.86 18.83 8.99
N PHE A 93 0.14 19.60 9.41
CA PHE A 93 -0.07 20.92 9.97
C PHE A 93 0.16 21.90 8.82
N PRO A 94 -0.79 22.80 8.51
CA PRO A 94 -0.73 23.61 7.31
C PRO A 94 0.51 24.52 7.35
N SER A 95 1.52 24.17 6.54
CA SER A 95 2.55 25.10 6.09
C SER A 95 2.29 25.30 4.60
N GLY A 96 1.75 26.47 4.26
CA GLY A 96 1.22 26.79 2.94
C GLY A 96 2.17 26.45 1.79
N ASP A 97 1.82 25.43 1.02
CA ASP A 97 1.99 25.32 -0.43
C ASP A 97 1.38 23.99 -0.87
N ARG A 98 0.18 24.03 -1.46
CA ARG A 98 -0.49 22.86 -2.04
C ARG A 98 -0.33 22.90 -3.55
N ASN A 99 0.70 22.21 -4.05
CA ASN A 99 0.84 21.84 -5.46
C ASN A 99 1.10 20.33 -5.53
N SER A 100 0.04 19.54 -5.45
CA SER A 100 0.05 18.12 -5.83
C SER A 100 -1.38 17.70 -6.17
N ASP A 101 -1.50 16.85 -7.20
CA ASP A 101 -2.75 16.19 -7.65
C ASP A 101 -3.28 15.18 -6.62
N ASP A 102 -3.24 15.51 -5.34
CA ASP A 102 -3.58 14.59 -4.27
C ASP A 102 -5.10 14.49 -4.10
N PHE A 103 -5.62 13.26 -4.06
CA PHE A 103 -7.02 13.00 -3.75
C PHE A 103 -7.32 13.31 -2.27
N VAL A 104 -8.09 14.37 -2.03
CA VAL A 104 -8.51 14.80 -0.68
C VAL A 104 -9.90 14.25 -0.40
N ALA A 105 -10.04 13.46 0.67
CA ALA A 105 -11.32 13.05 1.23
C ALA A 105 -11.51 13.68 2.62
N THR A 106 -12.66 14.30 2.86
CA THR A 106 -13.04 14.73 4.20
C THR A 106 -13.78 13.60 4.90
N CYS A 107 -13.45 13.33 6.17
CA CYS A 107 -14.17 12.34 6.98
C CYS A 107 -14.29 12.84 8.42
N SER A 108 -15.30 12.36 9.14
CA SER A 108 -15.43 12.67 10.56
C SER A 108 -14.33 11.95 11.36
N LYS A 109 -14.04 12.43 12.58
CA LYS A 109 -13.06 11.81 13.47
C LYS A 109 -13.39 10.35 13.75
N GLU A 110 -14.68 10.04 13.82
CA GLU A 110 -15.24 8.74 14.10
C GLU A 110 -14.99 7.74 12.95
N ASP A 111 -14.84 8.21 11.72
CA ASP A 111 -14.56 7.37 10.53
C ASP A 111 -13.08 6.94 10.42
N ILE A 112 -12.19 7.57 11.21
CA ILE A 112 -10.74 7.24 11.25
C ILE A 112 -10.48 5.98 12.11
N LEU A 113 -11.44 5.62 12.97
CA LEU A 113 -11.34 4.44 13.83
C LEU A 113 -11.82 3.21 13.06
N ILE A 114 -10.89 2.58 12.35
CA ILE A 114 -11.08 1.21 11.83
C ILE A 114 -10.94 0.25 13.02
N ASP A 115 -12.02 -0.45 13.37
CA ASP A 115 -12.03 -1.60 14.30
C ASP A 115 -11.18 -2.78 13.77
#